data_AF-A0A959LL28-F1
#
_entry.id   AF-A0A959LL28-F1
#
_cell.length_a   1.000
_cell.length_b   1.000
_cell.length_c   1.000
_cell.angle_alpha   90.00
_cell.angle_beta   90.00
_cell.angle_gamma   90.00
#
_symmetry.space_group_name_H-M   'P 1'
#
loop_
_entity.id
_entity.type
_entity.pdbx_description
1 polymer ?
#
loop_
_entity_poly.entity_id
_entity_poly.type
_entity_poly.pdbx_seq_one_letter_code
_entity_poly.pdbx_strand_id
1 'polypeptide(L)'
;MIKLLLSIVLLAPILCRAQQETNYIDYHKRIIVAEQQFLYYNNPKAAVEQYRKIFTDWKRPFARDCYTALQIASLLKDTADATFFFGQCFRNGVEWNTVVFSPPVNRLLQEDMSYK
;
A
#
# COMPACT_ATOMS: atom_id res chain seq x y z
N MET A 1 2.76 30.57 -35.06
CA MET A 1 1.48 30.16 -34.43
C MET A 1 1.09 28.71 -34.72
N ILE A 2 1.11 28.25 -35.99
CA ILE A 2 0.78 26.85 -36.35
C ILE A 2 1.63 25.80 -35.61
N LYS A 3 2.94 26.03 -35.43
CA LYS A 3 3.83 25.11 -34.68
C LYS A 3 3.46 24.99 -33.18
N LEU A 4 2.94 26.06 -32.57
CA LEU A 4 2.50 26.07 -31.17
C LEU A 4 1.21 25.25 -31.00
N LEU A 5 0.26 25.41 -31.93
CA LEU A 5 -0.99 24.63 -31.98
C LEU A 5 -0.71 23.12 -32.19
N LEU A 6 0.20 22.77 -33.10
CA LEU A 6 0.64 21.38 -33.30
C LEU A 6 1.28 20.76 -32.06
N SER A 7 2.03 21.55 -31.29
CA SER A 7 2.66 21.10 -30.04
C SER A 7 1.62 20.77 -28.96
N ILE A 8 0.58 21.61 -28.83
CA ILE A 8 -0.51 21.41 -27.86
C ILE A 8 -1.36 20.18 -28.23
N VAL A 9 -1.65 19.99 -29.52
CA VAL A 9 -2.43 18.84 -30.02
C VAL A 9 -1.68 17.52 -29.79
N LEU A 10 -0.35 17.50 -29.93
CA LEU A 10 0.48 16.32 -29.65
C LEU A 10 0.60 16.00 -28.14
N LEU A 11 0.45 16.99 -27.26
CA LEU A 11 0.47 16.79 -25.80
C LEU A 11 -0.87 16.32 -25.21
N ALA A 12 -2.00 16.62 -25.86
CA ALA A 12 -3.34 16.25 -25.38
C ALA A 12 -3.54 14.75 -25.07
N PRO A 13 -3.09 13.79 -25.93
CA PRO A 13 -3.26 12.35 -25.63
C PRO A 13 -2.40 11.85 -24.47
N ILE A 14 -1.29 12.55 -24.16
CA ILE A 14 -0.39 12.20 -23.03
C ILE A 14 -1.07 12.57 -21.70
N LEU A 15 -1.74 13.73 -21.66
CA LEU A 15 -2.48 14.20 -20.49
C LEU A 15 -3.73 13.37 -20.23
N CYS A 16 -4.44 12.94 -21.29
CA CYS A 16 -5.66 12.14 -21.15
C CYS A 16 -5.37 10.73 -20.59
N ARG A 17 -4.22 10.13 -20.92
CA ARG A 17 -3.77 8.85 -20.33
C ARG A 17 -3.38 8.95 -18.85
N ALA A 18 -3.01 10.14 -18.36
CA ALA A 18 -2.67 10.33 -16.95
C ALA A 18 -3.90 10.27 -16.03
N GLN A 19 -5.10 10.37 -16.60
CA GLN A 19 -6.38 10.40 -15.90
C GLN A 19 -7.13 9.07 -16.02
N GLN A 20 -6.44 7.94 -15.89
CA GLN A 20 -7.14 6.68 -15.64
C GLN A 20 -7.78 6.76 -14.24
N GLU A 21 -9.08 7.07 -14.21
CA GLU A 21 -9.87 7.16 -12.98
C GLU A 21 -9.75 5.84 -12.23
N THR A 22 -8.99 5.88 -11.15
CA THR A 22 -8.81 4.77 -10.24
C THR A 22 -10.10 4.65 -9.44
N ASN A 23 -10.84 3.55 -9.58
CA ASN A 23 -12.14 3.38 -8.91
C ASN A 23 -11.95 3.21 -7.40
N TYR A 24 -11.95 4.32 -6.66
CA TYR A 24 -11.72 4.33 -5.21
C TYR A 24 -12.81 3.58 -4.42
N ILE A 25 -14.03 3.49 -4.96
CA ILE A 25 -15.09 2.71 -4.32
C ILE A 25 -14.77 1.22 -4.40
N ASP A 26 -14.27 0.74 -5.54
CA ASP A 26 -13.79 -0.63 -5.67
C ASP A 26 -12.62 -0.92 -4.73
N TYR A 27 -11.63 -0.04 -4.70
CA TYR A 27 -10.53 -0.13 -3.74
C TYR A 27 -11.03 -0.26 -2.31
N HIS A 28 -11.92 0.64 -1.88
CA HIS A 28 -12.38 0.64 -0.49
C HIS A 28 -13.17 -0.63 -0.15
N LYS A 29 -13.99 -1.14 -1.08
CA LYS A 29 -14.67 -2.43 -0.91
C LYS A 29 -13.66 -3.57 -0.71
N ARG A 30 -12.58 -3.59 -1.49
CA ARG A 30 -11.52 -4.60 -1.35
C ARG A 30 -10.78 -4.49 -0.02
N ILE A 31 -10.48 -3.26 0.44
CA ILE A 31 -9.87 -3.03 1.76
C ILE A 31 -10.77 -3.54 2.87
N ILE A 32 -12.08 -3.25 2.83
CA ILE A 32 -13.05 -3.76 3.81
C ILE A 32 -12.98 -5.29 3.89
N VAL A 33 -12.90 -5.97 2.73
CA VAL A 33 -12.78 -7.44 2.72
C VAL A 33 -11.49 -7.90 3.41
N ALA A 34 -10.36 -7.22 3.19
CA ALA A 34 -9.10 -7.52 3.88
C ALA A 34 -9.19 -7.29 5.39
N GLU A 35 -9.76 -6.16 5.81
CA GLU A 35 -9.99 -5.83 7.22
C GLU A 35 -10.91 -6.84 7.90
N GLN A 36 -11.93 -7.33 7.18
CA GLN A 36 -12.86 -8.32 7.71
C GLN A 36 -12.18 -9.65 8.03
N GLN A 37 -11.19 -10.07 7.23
CA GLN A 37 -10.38 -11.26 7.51
C GLN A 37 -9.71 -11.14 8.88
N PHE A 38 -9.17 -9.96 9.22
CA PHE A 38 -8.52 -9.74 10.50
C PHE A 38 -9.52 -9.57 11.64
N LEU A 39 -10.51 -8.67 11.50
CA LEU A 39 -11.35 -8.21 12.60
C LEU A 39 -12.51 -9.15 12.94
N TYR A 40 -13.12 -9.81 11.94
CA TYR A 40 -14.30 -10.65 12.16
C TYR A 40 -13.98 -12.13 12.08
N TYR A 41 -13.14 -12.54 11.12
CA TYR A 41 -12.82 -13.94 10.90
C TYR A 41 -11.58 -14.42 11.67
N ASN A 42 -10.88 -13.52 12.37
CA ASN A 42 -9.64 -13.81 13.10
C ASN A 42 -8.61 -14.57 12.25
N ASN A 43 -8.52 -14.21 10.97
CA ASN A 43 -7.64 -14.80 9.97
C ASN A 43 -6.62 -13.75 9.47
N PRO A 44 -5.62 -13.41 10.29
CA PRO A 44 -4.60 -12.41 9.94
C PRO A 44 -3.80 -12.77 8.69
N LYS A 45 -3.58 -14.06 8.41
CA LYS A 45 -2.86 -14.51 7.22
C LYS A 45 -3.63 -14.17 5.94
N ALA A 46 -4.93 -14.49 5.90
CA ALA A 46 -5.78 -14.13 4.77
C ALA A 46 -5.87 -12.60 4.60
N ALA A 47 -5.88 -11.83 5.70
CA ALA A 47 -5.84 -10.37 5.63
C ALA A 47 -4.58 -9.87 4.90
N VAL A 48 -3.40 -10.38 5.27
CA VAL A 48 -2.12 -10.04 4.63
C VAL A 48 -2.12 -10.39 3.14
N GLU A 49 -2.58 -11.60 2.77
CA GLU A 49 -2.69 -12.03 1.37
C GLU A 49 -3.58 -11.08 0.55
N GLN A 50 -4.71 -10.64 1.12
CA GLN A 50 -5.62 -9.69 0.47
C GLN A 50 -4.97 -8.31 0.31
N TYR A 51 -4.35 -7.77 1.36
CA TYR A 51 -3.61 -6.50 1.27
C TYR A 51 -2.51 -6.56 0.21
N ARG A 52 -1.73 -7.65 0.18
CA ARG A 52 -0.67 -7.84 -0.82
C ARG A 52 -1.22 -7.79 -2.23
N LYS A 53 -2.32 -8.50 -2.48
CA LYS A 53 -3.00 -8.50 -3.78
C LYS A 53 -3.50 -7.09 -4.14
N ILE A 54 -4.19 -6.42 -3.22
CA ILE A 54 -4.72 -5.07 -3.45
C ILE A 54 -3.59 -4.09 -3.79
N PHE A 55 -2.50 -4.09 -3.04
CA PHE A 55 -1.39 -3.14 -3.25
C PHE A 55 -0.48 -3.51 -4.43
N THR A 56 -0.62 -4.72 -4.98
CA THR A 56 0.00 -5.09 -6.25
C THR A 56 -0.79 -4.52 -7.42
N ASP A 57 -2.13 -4.57 -7.34
CA ASP A 57 -3.02 -4.06 -8.38
C ASP A 57 -3.18 -2.52 -8.33
N TRP A 58 -3.03 -1.93 -7.14
CA TRP A 58 -3.25 -0.50 -6.91
C TRP A 58 -1.94 0.27 -6.77
N LYS A 59 -1.70 1.22 -7.69
CA LYS A 59 -0.43 1.97 -7.76
C LYS A 59 -0.15 2.84 -6.52
N ARG A 60 -1.20 3.35 -5.88
CA ARG A 60 -1.13 4.27 -4.73
C ARG A 60 -2.17 3.91 -3.67
N PRO A 61 -1.92 2.88 -2.85
CA PRO A 61 -2.76 2.58 -1.70
C PRO A 61 -2.68 3.69 -0.65
N PHE A 62 -3.71 3.84 0.19
CA PHE A 62 -3.66 4.86 1.24
C PHE A 62 -2.63 4.50 2.30
N ALA A 63 -1.95 5.52 2.82
CA ALA A 63 -0.93 5.40 3.85
C ALA A 63 -1.42 4.62 5.10
N ARG A 64 -2.66 4.89 5.53
CA ARG A 64 -3.31 4.19 6.64
C ARG A 64 -3.40 2.69 6.38
N ASP A 65 -3.85 2.29 5.20
CA ASP A 65 -4.04 0.88 4.86
C ASP A 65 -2.69 0.16 4.73
N CYS A 66 -1.67 0.85 4.20
CA CYS A 66 -0.29 0.35 4.18
C CYS A 66 0.22 0.06 5.58
N TYR A 67 0.00 1.01 6.50
CA TYR A 67 0.44 0.89 7.89
C TYR A 67 -0.30 -0.25 8.61
N THR A 68 -1.62 -0.38 8.42
CA THR A 68 -2.41 -1.50 8.94
C THR A 68 -1.87 -2.84 8.43
N ALA A 69 -1.64 -2.98 7.12
CA ALA A 69 -1.10 -4.21 6.54
C ALA A 69 0.28 -4.57 7.12
N LEU A 70 1.15 -3.57 7.29
CA LEU A 70 2.46 -3.74 7.92
C LEU A 70 2.33 -4.22 9.37
N GLN A 71 1.42 -3.65 10.15
CA GLN A 71 1.17 -4.08 11.53
C GLN A 71 0.74 -5.54 11.61
N ILE A 72 -0.19 -5.96 10.74
CA ILE A 72 -0.68 -7.35 10.71
C ILE A 72 0.43 -8.31 10.25
N ALA A 73 1.17 -7.99 9.20
CA ALA A 73 2.30 -8.81 8.75
C ALA A 73 3.38 -8.95 9.83
N SER A 74 3.68 -7.86 10.54
CA SER A 74 4.65 -7.87 11.64
C SER A 74 4.17 -8.69 12.83
N LEU A 75 2.86 -8.68 13.13
CA LEU A 75 2.26 -9.53 14.16
C LEU A 75 2.46 -11.02 13.84
N LEU A 76 2.37 -11.39 12.55
CA LEU A 76 2.58 -12.76 12.06
C LEU A 76 4.06 -13.16 11.95
N LYS A 77 4.98 -12.22 12.14
CA LYS A 77 6.40 -12.38 11.80
C LYS A 77 6.62 -12.79 10.34
N ASP A 78 5.74 -12.37 9.44
CA ASP A 78 5.92 -12.57 8.00
C ASP A 78 6.86 -11.51 7.46
N THR A 79 8.16 -11.84 7.42
CA THR A 79 9.22 -10.90 7.06
C THR A 79 9.18 -10.49 5.58
N ALA A 80 8.70 -11.38 4.71
CA ALA A 80 8.58 -11.12 3.29
C ALA A 80 7.47 -10.10 2.99
N ASP A 81 6.28 -10.31 3.56
CA ASP A 81 5.17 -9.36 3.41
C ASP A 81 5.40 -8.07 4.19
N ALA A 82 6.01 -8.14 5.38
CA ALA A 82 6.39 -6.94 6.12
C ALA A 82 7.34 -6.06 5.29
N THR A 83 8.38 -6.62 4.65
CA THR A 83 9.29 -5.87 3.78
C THR A 83 8.54 -5.19 2.63
N PHE A 84 7.61 -5.90 2.00
CA PHE A 84 6.78 -5.33 0.94
C PHE A 84 5.95 -4.15 1.44
N PHE A 85 5.27 -4.29 2.59
CA PHE A 85 4.43 -3.24 3.16
C PHE A 85 5.23 -2.07 3.73
N PHE A 86 6.44 -2.29 4.24
CA PHE A 86 7.39 -1.21 4.56
C PHE A 86 7.64 -0.33 3.34
N GLY A 87 7.93 -0.95 2.19
CA GLY A 87 8.09 -0.22 0.93
C GLY A 87 6.85 0.57 0.54
N GLN A 88 5.65 0.02 0.74
CA GLN A 88 4.41 0.73 0.48
C GLN A 88 4.16 1.90 1.44
N CYS A 89 4.48 1.74 2.73
CA CYS A 89 4.36 2.78 3.74
C CYS A 89 5.15 4.04 3.33
N PHE A 90 6.44 3.90 3.04
CA PHE A 90 7.28 5.05 2.67
C PHE A 90 6.90 5.66 1.33
N ARG A 91 6.55 4.84 0.32
CA ARG A 91 6.09 5.34 -0.98
C ARG A 91 4.81 6.18 -0.88
N ASN A 92 3.97 5.93 0.13
CA ASN A 92 2.71 6.64 0.35
C ASN A 92 2.77 7.65 1.51
N GLY A 93 3.97 7.99 1.99
CA GLY A 93 4.18 9.10 2.94
C GLY A 93 3.98 8.76 4.41
N VAL A 94 4.10 7.48 4.80
CA VAL A 94 4.18 7.11 6.21
C VAL A 94 5.59 7.42 6.72
N GLU A 95 5.68 8.29 7.73
CA GLU A 95 6.94 8.66 8.38
C GLU A 95 7.58 7.49 9.14
N TRP A 96 8.92 7.43 9.14
CA TRP A 96 9.69 6.40 9.84
C TRP A 96 9.30 6.27 11.32
N ASN A 97 9.15 7.42 11.99
CA ASN A 97 8.79 7.48 13.40
C ASN A 97 7.44 6.78 13.67
N THR A 98 6.45 6.95 12.79
CA THR A 98 5.15 6.27 12.91
C THR A 98 5.32 4.75 12.87
N VAL A 99 6.24 4.27 12.04
CA VAL A 99 6.46 2.83 11.86
C VAL A 99 7.19 2.20 13.05
N VAL A 100 8.27 2.81 13.53
CA VAL A 100 9.09 2.24 14.62
C VAL A 100 8.43 2.30 15.99
N PHE A 101 7.47 3.21 16.20
CA PHE A 101 6.71 3.26 17.46
C PHE A 101 5.57 2.23 17.51
N SER A 102 5.30 1.52 16.41
CA SER A 102 4.36 0.40 16.41
C SER A 102 4.93 -0.82 17.14
N PRO A 103 4.32 -1.31 18.23
CA PRO A 103 4.83 -2.46 18.97
C PRO A 103 5.08 -3.73 18.12
N PRO A 104 4.16 -4.17 17.23
CA PRO A 104 4.42 -5.37 16.42
C PRO A 104 5.57 -5.16 15.44
N VAL A 105 5.72 -3.96 14.88
CA VAL A 105 6.78 -3.65 13.91
C VAL A 105 8.13 -3.53 14.60
N ASN A 106 8.20 -2.80 15.73
CA ASN A 106 9.43 -2.66 16.50
C ASN A 106 9.96 -4.02 16.96
N ARG A 107 9.06 -4.92 17.41
CA ARG A 107 9.44 -6.28 17.77
C ARG A 107 10.06 -7.03 16.59
N LEU A 108 9.44 -6.96 15.41
CA LEU A 108 9.99 -7.57 14.19
C LEU A 108 11.39 -7.04 13.87
N LEU A 109 11.57 -5.72 13.91
CA LEU A 109 12.86 -5.06 13.63
C LEU A 109 13.97 -5.44 14.62
N GLN A 110 13.62 -5.70 15.89
CA GLN A 110 14.60 -6.11 16.90
C GLN A 110 15.01 -7.58 16.76
N GLU A 111 14.06 -8.44 16.39
CA GLU A 111 14.22 -9.89 16.30
C GLU A 111 14.89 -10.34 14.99
N ASP A 112 14.63 -9.65 13.87
CA ASP A 112 15.15 -10.03 12.56
C ASP A 112 16.39 -9.20 12.18
N MET A 113 17.52 -9.90 12.00
CA MET A 113 18.81 -9.28 11.65
C MET A 113 18.85 -8.65 10.25
N SER A 114 17.91 -8.98 9.37
CA SER A 114 17.85 -8.40 8.01
C SER A 114 17.50 -6.91 8.00
N TYR A 115 17.00 -6.37 9.11
CA TYR A 115 16.65 -4.95 9.26
C TYR A 115 17.67 -4.14 10.08
N LYS A 116 18.80 -4.74 10.49
CA LYS A 116 19.92 -4.05 11.17
C LYS A 116 21.02 -3.71 10.18
#